data_AF-A0A101NKU5-F1
#
_entry.id   AF-A0A101NKU5-F1
#
_cell.length_a   1.000
_cell.length_b   1.000
_cell.length_c   1.000
_cell.angle_alpha   90.00
_cell.angle_beta   90.00
_cell.angle_gamma   90.00
#
_symmetry.space_group_name_H-M   'P 1'
#
loop_
_entity.id
_entity.type
_entity.pdbx_description
1 polymer ?
#
loop_
_entity_poly.entity_id
_entity_poly.type
_entity_poly.pdbx_seq_one_letter_code
_entity_poly.pdbx_strand_id
1 'polypeptide(L)'
;ILRKMNDADLPYGPRPVDPGQGGAEHWEMHHGGSLWVMGSHGWLMYRARVGIEWSMQFCADPAKVDRLRQEAAELVDAFPRTLPALAELGYDRAEELLRTPIKDADGVEAWTDSLFNACVPLSRGNHQGILPKVPGEHHYPWPVKGADFVRYDDFQLWVTLPDGTHGAVTPVDRRGSGDGHVRLAFAPEGSDASATIAEAQDRGLMAVLPANSPVALQAFSRQITPGRHTASGPLSADASRHGRRGSGSGSGSG
;
A
#
# COMPACT_ATOMS: atom_id res chain seq x y z
N ILE A 1 1.34 13.72 15.85
CA ILE A 1 0.25 14.65 15.43
C ILE A 1 -0.98 14.53 16.33
N LEU A 2 -1.63 13.36 16.45
CA LEU A 2 -2.85 13.16 17.27
C LEU A 2 -2.81 13.69 18.71
N ARG A 3 -1.65 13.62 19.38
CA ARG A 3 -1.46 14.16 20.75
C ARG A 3 -1.55 15.69 20.82
N LYS A 4 -1.35 16.41 19.71
CA LYS A 4 -1.43 17.88 19.61
C LYS A 4 -2.82 18.39 19.20
N MET A 5 -3.80 17.50 18.98
CA MET A 5 -5.16 17.86 18.55
C MET A 5 -6.13 17.85 19.74
N ASN A 6 -7.24 18.59 19.67
CA ASN A 6 -8.34 18.42 20.62
C ASN A 6 -9.22 17.25 20.20
N ASP A 7 -9.97 16.65 21.13
CA ASP A 7 -10.84 15.51 20.83
C ASP A 7 -11.93 15.85 19.79
N ALA A 8 -12.44 17.09 19.83
CA ALA A 8 -13.43 17.58 18.87
C ALA A 8 -12.88 17.70 17.43
N ASP A 9 -11.56 17.80 17.28
CA ASP A 9 -10.90 18.00 15.98
C ASP A 9 -10.36 16.67 15.39
N LEU A 10 -10.53 15.55 16.09
CA LEU A 10 -10.04 14.25 15.63
C LEU A 10 -10.86 13.73 14.44
N PRO A 11 -10.20 13.20 13.40
CA PRO A 11 -10.86 12.85 12.13
C PRO A 11 -11.91 11.74 12.25
N TYR A 12 -11.84 10.91 13.31
CA TYR A 12 -12.73 9.77 13.52
C TYR A 12 -13.43 9.80 14.89
N GLY A 13 -13.66 11.00 15.42
CA GLY A 13 -14.31 11.19 16.71
C GLY A 13 -13.34 11.14 17.90
N PRO A 14 -13.87 11.14 19.14
CA PRO A 14 -13.06 11.26 20.35
C PRO A 14 -12.05 10.12 20.47
N ARG A 15 -10.98 10.37 21.23
CA ARG A 15 -9.96 9.33 21.51
C ARG A 15 -10.63 8.09 22.10
N PRO A 16 -10.20 6.88 21.68
CA PRO A 16 -10.49 5.66 22.41
C PRO A 16 -10.15 5.88 23.89
N VAL A 17 -11.14 5.67 24.76
CA VAL A 17 -10.96 5.80 26.20
C VAL A 17 -10.19 4.59 26.72
N ASP A 18 -9.31 4.82 27.69
CA ASP A 18 -8.69 3.73 28.45
C ASP A 18 -9.73 3.20 29.46
N PRO A 19 -10.37 2.05 29.23
CA PRO A 19 -11.42 1.53 30.09
C PRO A 19 -10.71 0.79 31.21
N GLY A 20 -10.74 1.36 32.41
CA GLY A 20 -10.31 0.66 33.61
C GLY A 20 -10.87 -0.78 33.62
N GLN A 21 -9.98 -1.76 33.78
CA GLN A 21 -10.23 -3.20 34.00
C GLN A 21 -11.26 -3.92 33.10
N GLY A 22 -11.60 -3.38 31.91
CA GLY A 22 -12.63 -3.94 31.01
C GLY A 22 -12.18 -4.27 29.58
N GLY A 23 -10.91 -4.04 29.25
CA GLY A 23 -10.33 -4.26 27.92
C GLY A 23 -10.23 -2.94 27.15
N ALA A 24 -9.02 -2.54 26.79
CA ALA A 24 -8.79 -1.21 26.25
C ALA A 24 -9.17 -1.04 24.79
N GLU A 25 -9.97 -0.01 24.49
CA GLU A 25 -10.13 0.46 23.12
C GLU A 25 -8.85 1.21 22.74
N HIS A 26 -8.21 0.77 21.67
CA HIS A 26 -7.00 1.39 21.14
C HIS A 26 -7.25 1.93 19.73
N TRP A 27 -6.42 2.88 19.30
CA TRP A 27 -6.36 3.22 17.89
C TRP A 27 -5.83 2.01 17.12
N GLU A 28 -6.59 1.57 16.12
CA GLU A 28 -6.14 0.59 15.15
C GLU A 28 -5.59 1.34 13.93
N MET A 29 -4.44 0.88 13.44
CA MET A 29 -3.77 1.50 12.31
C MET A 29 -4.22 0.81 11.02
N HIS A 30 -4.90 1.55 10.16
CA HIS A 30 -5.23 1.06 8.82
C HIS A 30 -4.19 1.56 7.83
N HIS A 31 -3.51 0.65 7.13
CA HIS A 31 -2.63 1.04 6.03
C HIS A 31 -3.43 1.82 4.98
N GLY A 32 -3.13 3.10 4.82
CA GLY A 32 -3.90 3.99 3.97
C GLY A 32 -3.34 5.40 4.09
N GLY A 33 -2.93 6.00 2.97
CA GLY A 33 -2.15 7.23 2.97
C GLY A 33 -2.89 8.38 3.64
N SER A 34 -2.57 8.64 4.90
CA SER A 34 -3.05 9.82 5.62
C SER A 34 -2.10 10.99 5.33
N LEU A 35 -2.65 12.07 4.78
CA LEU A 35 -1.94 13.30 4.49
C LEU A 35 -2.29 14.34 5.56
N TRP A 36 -1.32 14.65 6.41
CA TRP A 36 -1.50 15.58 7.51
C TRP A 36 -1.01 16.97 7.13
N VAL A 37 -1.88 17.97 7.27
CA VAL A 37 -1.55 19.37 6.99
C VAL A 37 -1.88 20.27 8.17
N MET A 38 -1.17 21.38 8.29
CA MET A 38 -1.37 22.36 9.36
C MET A 38 -2.21 23.54 8.84
N GLY A 39 -3.49 23.57 9.22
CA GLY A 39 -4.41 24.67 8.95
C GLY A 39 -4.18 25.88 9.86
N SER A 40 -5.04 26.88 9.77
CA SER A 40 -5.01 28.04 10.67
C SER A 40 -5.35 27.66 12.12
N HIS A 41 -6.26 26.71 12.30
CA HIS A 41 -6.79 26.30 13.62
C HIS A 41 -6.17 25.02 14.19
N GLY A 42 -5.32 24.33 13.45
CA GLY A 42 -4.68 23.09 13.92
C GLY A 42 -4.38 22.11 12.80
N TRP A 43 -4.03 20.88 13.19
CA TRP A 43 -3.79 19.79 12.25
C TRP A 43 -5.09 19.30 11.63
N LEU A 44 -5.05 19.06 10.33
CA LEU A 44 -6.10 18.45 9.54
C LEU A 44 -5.56 17.16 8.91
N MET A 45 -6.43 16.18 8.71
CA MET A 45 -6.09 14.95 8.00
C MET A 45 -6.94 14.81 6.76
N TYR A 46 -6.26 14.61 5.63
CA TYR A 46 -6.87 14.23 4.37
C TYR A 46 -6.49 12.79 4.08
N ARG A 47 -7.44 12.00 3.58
CA ARG A 47 -7.16 10.65 3.12
C ARG A 47 -6.77 10.71 1.65
N ALA A 48 -5.57 10.26 1.32
CA ALA A 48 -5.15 10.09 -0.06
C ALA A 48 -6.08 9.08 -0.75
N ARG A 49 -6.18 9.22 -2.08
CA ARG A 49 -6.94 8.26 -2.91
C ARG A 49 -6.47 6.82 -2.69
N VAL A 50 -5.16 6.64 -2.48
CA VAL A 50 -4.50 5.35 -2.32
C VAL A 50 -3.42 5.47 -1.25
N GLY A 51 -3.32 4.47 -0.38
CA GLY A 51 -2.11 4.19 0.40
C GLY A 51 -1.43 2.93 -0.11
N ILE A 52 -0.13 2.82 0.12
CA ILE A 52 0.67 1.66 -0.25
C ILE A 52 0.87 0.80 1.01
N GLU A 53 0.30 -0.40 1.00
CA GLU A 53 0.64 -1.40 2.01
C GLU A 53 2.07 -1.91 1.77
N TRP A 54 2.78 -2.25 2.85
CA TRP A 54 4.20 -2.65 2.78
C TRP A 54 4.52 -3.71 1.72
N SER A 55 3.69 -4.75 1.57
CA SER A 55 3.96 -5.80 0.57
C SER A 55 3.71 -5.36 -0.87
N MET A 56 2.98 -4.26 -1.09
CA MET A 56 2.62 -3.76 -2.41
C MET A 56 3.71 -2.90 -3.03
N GLN A 57 4.65 -2.39 -2.23
CA GLN A 57 5.79 -1.63 -2.73
C GLN A 57 6.57 -2.41 -3.81
N PHE A 58 6.63 -3.74 -3.67
CA PHE A 58 7.38 -4.62 -4.57
C PHE A 58 6.78 -4.74 -5.97
N CYS A 59 5.47 -4.49 -6.11
CA CYS A 59 4.82 -4.41 -7.41
C CYS A 59 4.46 -2.97 -7.82
N ALA A 60 4.75 -1.96 -7.01
CA ALA A 60 4.40 -0.57 -7.31
C ALA A 60 5.31 0.03 -8.38
N ASP A 61 4.68 0.70 -9.34
CA ASP A 61 5.32 1.42 -10.44
C ASP A 61 5.75 2.81 -9.94
N PRO A 62 7.07 3.13 -9.96
CA PRO A 62 7.59 4.41 -9.48
C PRO A 62 6.90 5.63 -10.09
N ALA A 63 6.54 5.59 -11.37
CA ALA A 63 5.88 6.71 -12.02
C ALA A 63 4.45 6.92 -11.52
N LYS A 64 3.77 5.85 -11.08
CA LYS A 64 2.44 5.95 -10.48
C LYS A 64 2.52 6.43 -9.04
N VAL A 65 3.53 5.99 -8.29
CA VAL A 65 3.79 6.48 -6.92
C VAL A 65 4.24 7.94 -6.93
N ASP A 66 5.06 8.37 -7.90
CA ASP A 66 5.47 9.77 -8.02
C ASP A 66 4.28 10.71 -8.24
N ARG A 67 3.22 10.27 -8.93
CA ARG A 67 1.98 11.05 -9.04
C ARG A 67 1.30 11.25 -7.68
N LEU A 68 1.28 10.22 -6.82
CA LEU A 68 0.77 10.37 -5.45
C LEU A 68 1.63 11.36 -4.65
N ARG A 69 2.96 11.34 -4.82
CA ARG A 69 3.86 12.33 -4.22
C ARG A 69 3.55 13.74 -4.71
N GLN A 70 3.32 13.93 -6.01
CA GLN A 70 2.98 15.23 -6.58
C GLN A 70 1.65 15.77 -6.03
N GLU A 71 0.61 14.94 -5.96
CA GLU A 71 -0.68 15.29 -5.36
C GLU A 71 -0.53 15.69 -3.88
N ALA A 72 0.27 14.94 -3.12
CA ALA A 72 0.57 15.26 -1.74
C ALA A 72 1.37 16.57 -1.59
N ALA A 73 2.32 16.83 -2.49
CA ALA A 73 3.08 18.07 -2.50
C ALA A 73 2.19 19.28 -2.79
N GLU A 74 1.28 19.18 -3.77
CA GLU A 74 0.30 20.22 -4.07
C GLU A 74 -0.61 20.51 -2.86
N LEU A 75 -1.09 19.46 -2.20
CA LEU A 75 -1.87 19.62 -0.96
C LEU A 75 -1.06 20.32 0.12
N VAL A 76 0.19 19.90 0.37
CA VAL A 76 1.04 20.51 1.41
C VAL A 76 1.38 21.96 1.09
N ASP A 77 1.57 22.31 -0.19
CA ASP A 77 1.81 23.67 -0.66
C ASP A 77 0.63 24.61 -0.39
N ALA A 78 -0.60 24.10 -0.44
CA ALA A 78 -1.80 24.86 -0.07
C ALA A 78 -1.87 25.19 1.44
N PHE A 79 -1.07 24.51 2.27
CA PHE A 79 -1.02 24.69 3.73
C PHE A 79 0.41 25.04 4.19
N PRO A 80 0.87 26.30 4.00
CA PRO A 80 2.28 26.68 4.17
C PRO A 80 2.83 26.52 5.59
N ARG A 81 1.98 26.33 6.61
CA ARG A 81 2.41 26.02 7.98
C ARG A 81 2.81 24.56 8.18
N THR A 82 2.53 23.69 7.22
CA THR A 82 2.68 22.24 7.35
C THR A 82 4.14 21.83 7.53
N LEU A 83 5.03 22.21 6.60
CA LEU A 83 6.44 21.81 6.66
C LEU A 83 7.14 22.32 7.93
N PRO A 84 6.99 23.59 8.35
CA PRO A 84 7.52 24.05 9.64
C PRO A 84 6.98 23.25 10.84
N ALA A 85 5.67 22.99 10.88
CA ALA A 85 5.06 22.24 11.97
C ALA A 85 5.48 20.76 12.01
N LEU A 86 5.80 20.17 10.86
CA LEU A 86 6.38 18.84 10.75
C LEU A 86 7.83 18.81 11.25
N ALA A 87 8.64 19.82 10.92
CA ALA A 87 10.00 19.95 11.43
C ALA A 87 10.03 20.09 12.97
N GLU A 88 9.12 20.87 13.56
CA GLU A 88 8.96 20.95 15.03
C GLU A 88 8.60 19.61 15.70
N LEU A 89 8.08 18.66 14.93
CA LEU A 89 7.77 17.30 15.39
C LEU A 89 8.91 16.30 15.12
N GLY A 90 10.02 16.75 14.55
CA GLY A 90 11.18 15.92 14.20
C GLY A 90 11.07 15.23 12.83
N TYR A 91 10.13 15.61 11.97
CA TYR A 91 10.04 15.09 10.60
C TYR A 91 10.92 15.91 9.65
N ASP A 92 12.23 15.97 9.93
CA ASP A 92 13.17 16.85 9.23
C ASP A 92 13.33 16.53 7.73
N ARG A 93 13.00 15.29 7.34
CA ARG A 93 13.04 14.81 5.95
C ARG A 93 11.74 14.99 5.19
N ALA A 94 10.70 15.59 5.80
CA ALA A 94 9.38 15.72 5.18
C ALA A 94 9.44 16.48 3.85
N GLU A 95 10.18 17.59 3.82
CA GLU A 95 10.34 18.39 2.60
C GLU A 95 11.14 17.63 1.53
N GLU A 96 12.27 17.03 1.91
CA GLU A 96 13.10 16.22 1.01
C GLU A 96 12.26 15.11 0.33
N LEU A 97 11.47 14.36 1.11
CA LEU A 97 10.62 13.29 0.61
C LEU A 97 9.53 13.80 -0.35
N LEU A 98 8.92 14.95 -0.05
CA LEU A 98 7.90 15.55 -0.93
C LEU A 98 8.48 16.11 -2.22
N ARG A 99 9.71 16.61 -2.21
CA ARG A 99 10.30 17.29 -3.39
C ARG A 99 11.16 16.38 -4.25
N THR A 100 11.57 15.22 -3.74
CA THR A 100 12.42 14.29 -4.49
C THR A 100 11.56 13.40 -5.40
N PRO A 101 11.74 13.43 -6.74
CA PRO A 101 10.99 12.57 -7.63
C PRO A 101 11.27 11.09 -7.39
N ILE A 102 10.21 10.27 -7.42
CA ILE A 102 10.30 8.82 -7.27
C ILE A 102 10.54 8.19 -8.64
N LYS A 103 11.68 7.51 -8.81
CA LYS A 103 12.14 7.01 -10.11
C LYS A 103 12.39 5.50 -10.14
N ASP A 104 12.50 4.88 -8.99
CA ASP A 104 12.90 3.48 -8.81
C ASP A 104 12.27 2.88 -7.56
N ALA A 105 12.60 1.62 -7.29
CA ALA A 105 12.08 0.87 -6.15
C ALA A 105 12.50 1.48 -4.80
N ASP A 106 13.71 2.05 -4.70
CA ASP A 106 14.20 2.66 -3.45
C ASP A 106 13.41 3.94 -3.14
N GLY A 107 13.05 4.72 -4.16
CA GLY A 107 12.13 5.86 -3.99
C GLY A 107 10.71 5.43 -3.59
N VAL A 108 10.21 4.30 -4.10
CA VAL A 108 8.92 3.73 -3.70
C VAL A 108 8.95 3.27 -2.25
N GLU A 109 10.02 2.60 -1.81
CA GLU A 109 10.24 2.18 -0.43
C GLU A 109 10.25 3.41 0.50
N ALA A 110 11.06 4.43 0.18
CA ALA A 110 11.14 5.65 0.96
C ALA A 110 9.78 6.37 1.09
N TRP A 111 8.96 6.37 0.03
CA TRP A 111 7.60 6.90 0.08
C TRP A 111 6.67 6.04 0.94
N THR A 112 6.73 4.72 0.79
CA THR A 112 5.91 3.75 1.52
C THR A 112 6.13 3.87 3.03
N ASP A 113 7.36 4.13 3.45
CA ASP A 113 7.76 4.31 4.85
C ASP A 113 7.60 5.75 5.37
N SER A 114 7.18 6.68 4.50
CA SER A 114 7.07 8.09 4.86
C SER A 114 5.78 8.41 5.62
N LEU A 115 5.80 9.58 6.29
CA LEU A 115 4.60 10.16 6.91
C LEU A 115 3.46 10.37 5.90
N PHE A 116 3.77 10.60 4.62
CA PHE A 116 2.77 10.86 3.57
C PHE A 116 2.08 9.59 3.08
N ASN A 117 2.54 8.43 3.52
CA ASN A 117 1.87 7.14 3.37
C ASN A 117 1.45 6.54 4.74
N ALA A 118 1.57 7.31 5.83
CA ALA A 118 1.29 6.82 7.17
C ALA A 118 -0.14 6.30 7.30
N CYS A 119 -0.31 5.30 8.15
CA CYS A 119 -1.60 4.69 8.44
C CYS A 119 -2.66 5.72 8.86
N VAL A 120 -3.90 5.44 8.47
CA VAL A 120 -5.09 6.12 8.99
C VAL A 120 -5.34 5.61 10.41
N PRO A 121 -5.34 6.47 11.44
CA PRO A 121 -5.71 6.07 12.79
C PRO A 121 -7.23 5.94 12.89
N LEU A 122 -7.72 4.74 13.15
CA LEU A 122 -9.16 4.44 13.24
C LEU A 122 -9.51 3.86 14.60
N SER A 123 -10.70 4.15 15.12
CA SER A 123 -11.23 3.38 16.24
C SER A 123 -11.54 1.96 15.77
N ARG A 124 -11.57 0.99 16.70
CA ARG A 124 -11.90 -0.40 16.36
C ARG A 124 -13.22 -0.52 15.57
N GLY A 125 -14.27 0.20 15.95
CA GLY A 125 -15.55 0.21 15.23
C GLY A 125 -15.46 0.79 13.81
N ASN A 126 -14.52 1.70 13.55
CA ASN A 126 -14.27 2.24 12.21
C ASN A 126 -13.28 1.40 11.39
N HIS A 127 -12.45 0.57 12.06
CA HIS A 127 -11.47 -0.28 11.40
C HIS A 127 -12.03 -1.68 11.07
N GLN A 128 -12.81 -2.27 11.98
CA GLN A 128 -13.43 -3.59 11.84
C GLN A 128 -14.91 -3.41 11.51
N GLY A 129 -15.25 -3.36 10.22
CA GLY A 129 -16.64 -3.32 9.79
C GLY A 129 -17.35 -4.65 10.05
N ILE A 130 -18.53 -4.62 10.68
CA ILE A 130 -19.49 -5.74 10.63
C ILE A 130 -20.15 -5.67 9.25
N LEU A 131 -19.72 -6.50 8.31
CA LEU A 131 -20.29 -6.52 6.97
C LEU A 131 -21.73 -7.09 6.99
N PRO A 132 -22.73 -6.46 6.35
CA PRO A 132 -24.00 -7.12 6.06
C PRO A 132 -23.82 -8.27 5.06
N LYS A 133 -24.69 -9.29 5.11
CA LYS A 133 -24.62 -10.58 4.39
C LYS A 133 -24.68 -10.53 2.85
N VAL A 134 -24.54 -9.37 2.21
CA VAL A 134 -24.68 -9.22 0.74
C VAL A 134 -23.59 -8.33 0.16
N PRO A 135 -23.12 -8.63 -1.08
CA PRO A 135 -21.84 -8.12 -1.48
C PRO A 135 -21.85 -6.71 -2.11
N GLY A 136 -21.41 -5.68 -1.36
CA GLY A 136 -21.15 -4.31 -1.86
C GLY A 136 -19.67 -4.01 -2.13
N GLU A 137 -19.26 -2.74 -2.05
CA GLU A 137 -17.90 -2.15 -2.15
C GLU A 137 -16.82 -2.79 -1.21
N HIS A 138 -17.21 -3.88 -0.55
CA HIS A 138 -16.76 -4.47 0.71
C HIS A 138 -16.38 -5.97 0.59
N HIS A 139 -15.95 -6.46 -0.58
CA HIS A 139 -15.56 -7.89 -0.76
C HIS A 139 -14.06 -8.13 -0.77
N TYR A 140 -13.28 -7.05 -0.83
CA TYR A 140 -11.84 -7.09 -0.90
C TYR A 140 -11.25 -6.06 0.06
N PRO A 141 -10.21 -6.41 0.84
CA PRO A 141 -9.60 -5.46 1.77
C PRO A 141 -9.08 -4.25 0.99
N TRP A 142 -9.56 -3.05 1.34
CA TRP A 142 -9.26 -1.80 0.64
C TRP A 142 -7.75 -1.57 0.40
N PRO A 143 -6.83 -1.89 1.34
CA PRO A 143 -5.39 -1.80 1.08
C PRO A 143 -4.97 -2.62 -0.14
N VAL A 144 -5.46 -3.86 -0.25
CA VAL A 144 -5.20 -4.76 -1.39
C VAL A 144 -5.76 -4.22 -2.68
N LYS A 145 -6.98 -3.68 -2.67
CA LYS A 145 -7.53 -3.05 -3.87
C LYS A 145 -6.75 -1.80 -4.29
N GLY A 146 -6.19 -1.06 -3.33
CA GLY A 146 -5.34 0.10 -3.56
C GLY A 146 -4.16 -0.17 -4.49
N ALA A 147 -3.57 -1.37 -4.44
CA ALA A 147 -2.48 -1.77 -5.33
C ALA A 147 -2.83 -1.69 -6.81
N ASP A 148 -4.10 -1.84 -7.24
CA ASP A 148 -4.46 -1.72 -8.66
C ASP A 148 -4.17 -0.33 -9.24
N PHE A 149 -4.13 0.71 -8.41
CA PHE A 149 -3.84 2.08 -8.85
C PHE A 149 -2.35 2.33 -9.06
N VAL A 150 -1.49 1.59 -8.35
CA VAL A 150 -0.04 1.86 -8.31
C VAL A 150 0.80 0.74 -8.86
N ARG A 151 0.31 -0.49 -8.99
CA ARG A 151 1.11 -1.62 -9.48
C ARG A 151 1.56 -1.43 -10.93
N TYR A 152 2.66 -2.07 -11.30
CA TYR A 152 3.02 -2.23 -12.71
C TYR A 152 1.88 -2.93 -13.47
N ASP A 153 1.61 -2.45 -14.70
CA ASP A 153 0.52 -2.99 -15.53
C ASP A 153 0.74 -4.46 -15.93
N ASP A 154 1.99 -4.91 -15.90
CA ASP A 154 2.42 -6.27 -16.24
C ASP A 154 2.43 -7.23 -15.03
N PHE A 155 2.14 -6.78 -13.81
CA PHE A 155 1.96 -7.65 -12.66
C PHE A 155 0.48 -7.93 -12.42
N GLN A 156 0.07 -9.20 -12.30
CA GLN A 156 -1.31 -9.57 -12.03
C GLN A 156 -1.53 -9.80 -10.53
N LEU A 157 -2.10 -8.78 -9.85
CA LEU A 157 -2.44 -8.80 -8.44
C LEU A 157 -3.53 -9.82 -8.09
N TRP A 158 -4.60 -9.87 -8.91
CA TRP A 158 -5.75 -10.74 -8.70
C TRP A 158 -5.62 -12.01 -9.52
N VAL A 159 -5.64 -13.15 -8.84
CA VAL A 159 -5.32 -14.48 -9.38
C VAL A 159 -6.45 -15.46 -9.10
N THR A 160 -6.48 -16.56 -9.85
CA THR A 160 -7.35 -17.69 -9.59
C THR A 160 -6.58 -18.70 -8.77
N LEU A 161 -7.11 -19.05 -7.59
CA LEU A 161 -6.55 -20.02 -6.68
C LEU A 161 -6.88 -21.46 -7.15
N PRO A 162 -6.16 -22.49 -6.65
CA PRO A 162 -6.35 -23.87 -7.09
C PRO A 162 -7.78 -24.42 -6.91
N ASP A 163 -8.52 -23.92 -5.91
CA ASP A 163 -9.92 -24.26 -5.64
C ASP A 163 -10.92 -23.51 -6.54
N GLY A 164 -10.43 -22.71 -7.49
CA GLY A 164 -11.23 -21.90 -8.41
C GLY A 164 -11.68 -20.56 -7.85
N THR A 165 -11.39 -20.26 -6.57
CA THR A 165 -11.71 -18.95 -5.97
C THR A 165 -10.72 -17.87 -6.43
N HIS A 166 -11.03 -16.59 -6.15
CA HIS A 166 -10.17 -15.47 -6.51
C HIS A 166 -9.44 -14.93 -5.28
N GLY A 167 -8.11 -14.88 -5.36
CA GLY A 167 -7.23 -14.33 -4.32
C GLY A 167 -6.44 -13.13 -4.82
N ALA A 168 -5.78 -12.44 -3.88
CA ALA A 168 -4.80 -11.41 -4.21
C ALA A 168 -3.41 -11.83 -3.77
N VAL A 169 -2.42 -11.53 -4.60
CA VAL A 169 -1.02 -11.83 -4.31
C VAL A 169 -0.11 -10.65 -4.57
N THR A 170 0.93 -10.52 -3.76
CA THR A 170 1.99 -9.52 -3.94
C THR A 170 3.34 -10.21 -4.10
N PRO A 171 4.31 -9.65 -4.83
CA PRO A 171 5.67 -10.18 -4.86
C PRO A 171 6.29 -10.13 -3.46
N VAL A 172 7.30 -10.97 -3.21
CA VAL A 172 8.09 -10.90 -1.96
C VAL A 172 9.31 -9.99 -2.07
N ASP A 173 9.66 -9.55 -3.28
CA ASP A 173 10.81 -8.69 -3.57
C ASP A 173 10.54 -7.83 -4.81
N ARG A 174 11.35 -6.77 -4.98
CA ARG A 174 11.21 -5.77 -6.03
C ARG A 174 11.18 -6.38 -7.43
N ARG A 175 10.36 -5.81 -8.30
CA ARG A 175 10.33 -6.17 -9.73
C ARG A 175 11.73 -6.17 -10.34
N GLY A 176 12.12 -7.31 -10.91
CA GLY A 176 13.44 -7.51 -11.53
C GLY A 176 14.51 -8.10 -10.62
N SER A 177 14.22 -8.40 -9.34
CA SER A 177 15.16 -9.11 -8.45
C SER A 177 15.45 -10.55 -8.90
N GLY A 178 14.52 -11.15 -9.64
CA GLY A 178 14.55 -12.55 -10.02
C GLY A 178 13.84 -13.47 -9.03
N ASP A 179 13.34 -12.95 -7.92
CA ASP A 179 12.43 -13.69 -7.06
C ASP A 179 11.04 -13.77 -7.71
N GLY A 180 10.47 -14.98 -7.75
CA GLY A 180 9.16 -15.26 -8.32
C GLY A 180 8.15 -15.74 -7.29
N HIS A 181 8.51 -15.77 -6.01
CA HIS A 181 7.58 -16.09 -4.94
C HIS A 181 6.56 -14.97 -4.79
N VAL A 182 5.37 -15.37 -4.36
CA VAL A 182 4.30 -14.42 -4.08
C VAL A 182 3.75 -14.65 -2.68
N ARG A 183 3.50 -13.57 -1.95
CA ARG A 183 2.71 -13.59 -0.73
C ARG A 183 1.24 -13.61 -1.10
N LEU A 184 0.47 -14.50 -0.48
CA LEU A 184 -0.98 -14.45 -0.51
C LEU A 184 -1.46 -13.33 0.44
N ALA A 185 -1.91 -12.23 -0.16
CA ALA A 185 -2.37 -11.04 0.56
C ALA A 185 -3.85 -11.12 0.94
N PHE A 186 -4.64 -11.86 0.15
CA PHE A 186 -6.06 -12.08 0.42
C PHE A 186 -6.53 -13.40 -0.19
N ALA A 187 -7.41 -14.09 0.53
CA ALA A 187 -8.24 -15.17 0.01
C ALA A 187 -9.64 -15.06 0.65
N PRO A 188 -10.71 -15.45 -0.06
CA PRO A 188 -12.06 -15.36 0.46
C PRO A 188 -12.26 -16.38 1.59
N GLU A 189 -13.10 -16.03 2.57
CA GLU A 189 -13.46 -16.94 3.65
C GLU A 189 -14.04 -18.26 3.11
N GLY A 190 -13.61 -19.38 3.69
CA GLY A 190 -14.03 -20.72 3.26
C GLY A 190 -13.29 -21.27 2.05
N SER A 191 -12.37 -20.52 1.43
CA SER A 191 -11.42 -21.08 0.46
C SER A 191 -10.37 -21.94 1.14
N ASP A 192 -9.77 -22.88 0.41
CA ASP A 192 -8.69 -23.72 0.92
C ASP A 192 -7.49 -22.84 1.35
N ALA A 193 -7.25 -21.76 0.61
CA ALA A 193 -6.17 -20.82 0.88
C ALA A 193 -6.42 -19.94 2.11
N SER A 194 -7.67 -19.74 2.55
CA SER A 194 -7.97 -18.94 3.75
C SER A 194 -7.42 -19.59 5.02
N ALA A 195 -7.47 -20.92 5.13
CA ALA A 195 -6.87 -21.66 6.24
C ALA A 195 -5.34 -21.50 6.27
N THR A 196 -4.70 -21.50 5.09
CA THR A 196 -3.25 -21.26 4.98
C THR A 196 -2.86 -19.84 5.43
N ILE A 197 -3.65 -18.83 5.09
CA ILE A 197 -3.43 -17.45 5.57
C ILE A 197 -3.55 -17.40 7.09
N ALA A 198 -4.62 -17.98 7.66
CA ALA A 198 -4.87 -17.98 9.09
C ALA A 198 -3.74 -18.69 9.87
N GLU A 199 -3.32 -19.88 9.44
CA GLU A 199 -2.22 -20.60 10.09
C GLU A 199 -0.90 -19.82 10.03
N ALA A 200 -0.60 -19.19 8.89
CA ALA A 200 0.59 -18.36 8.76
C ALA A 200 0.53 -17.16 9.72
N GLN A 201 -0.62 -16.48 9.80
CA GLN A 201 -0.84 -15.34 10.69
C GLN A 201 -0.72 -15.72 12.16
N ASP A 202 -1.31 -16.84 12.58
CA ASP A 202 -1.21 -17.36 13.96
C ASP A 202 0.24 -17.63 14.38
N ARG A 203 1.11 -17.93 13.41
CA ARG A 203 2.55 -18.17 13.60
C ARG A 203 3.40 -16.92 13.43
N GLY A 204 2.80 -15.75 13.16
CA GLY A 204 3.52 -14.51 12.85
C GLY A 204 4.29 -14.57 11.52
N LEU A 205 3.85 -15.41 10.59
CA LEU A 205 4.45 -15.63 9.28
C LEU A 205 3.57 -15.06 8.16
N MET A 206 4.15 -15.00 6.96
CA MET A 206 3.41 -14.71 5.73
C MET A 206 3.12 -16.00 4.99
N ALA A 207 1.90 -16.15 4.45
CA ALA A 207 1.59 -17.24 3.53
C ALA A 207 2.27 -16.95 2.17
N VAL A 208 3.39 -17.62 1.91
CA VAL A 208 4.18 -17.45 0.67
C VAL A 208 4.05 -18.68 -0.21
N LEU A 209 3.71 -18.47 -1.47
CA LEU A 209 3.61 -19.49 -2.49
C LEU A 209 4.91 -19.58 -3.31
N PRO A 210 5.34 -20.79 -3.70
CA PRO A 210 6.57 -20.98 -4.45
C PRO A 210 6.45 -20.42 -5.87
N ALA A 211 7.59 -20.02 -6.45
CA ALA A 211 7.65 -19.42 -7.77
C ALA A 211 7.18 -20.31 -8.92
N ASN A 212 7.15 -21.63 -8.74
CA ASN A 212 6.61 -22.60 -9.70
C ASN A 212 5.12 -22.93 -9.47
N SER A 213 4.46 -22.28 -8.51
CA SER A 213 3.02 -22.45 -8.32
C SER A 213 2.23 -21.90 -9.51
N PRO A 214 1.07 -22.47 -9.86
CA PRO A 214 0.19 -21.90 -10.87
C PRO A 214 -0.17 -20.44 -10.60
N VAL A 215 -0.33 -20.09 -9.31
CA VAL A 215 -0.62 -18.74 -8.84
C VAL A 215 0.52 -17.76 -9.16
N ALA A 216 1.77 -18.11 -8.83
CA ALA A 216 2.93 -17.27 -9.14
C ALA A 216 3.12 -17.11 -10.65
N LEU A 217 2.97 -18.21 -11.41
CA LEU A 217 3.06 -18.17 -12.88
C LEU A 217 1.98 -17.28 -13.51
N GLN A 218 0.76 -17.30 -12.97
CA GLN A 218 -0.30 -16.39 -13.38
C GLN A 218 0.05 -14.93 -13.05
N ALA A 219 0.46 -14.66 -11.81
CA ALA A 219 0.80 -13.31 -11.34
C ALA A 219 1.91 -12.65 -12.17
N PHE A 220 2.93 -13.42 -12.54
CA PHE A 220 4.09 -12.97 -13.31
C PHE A 220 3.98 -13.24 -14.82
N SER A 221 2.83 -13.68 -15.33
CA SER A 221 2.67 -14.15 -16.72
C SER A 221 3.14 -13.18 -17.80
N ARG A 222 3.07 -11.86 -17.54
CA ARG A 222 3.55 -10.80 -18.44
C ARG A 222 4.96 -10.29 -18.14
N GLN A 223 5.57 -10.74 -17.04
CA GLN A 223 6.93 -10.41 -16.64
C GLN A 223 7.95 -11.49 -16.99
N ILE A 224 7.52 -12.74 -17.16
CA ILE A 224 8.40 -13.85 -17.54
C ILE A 224 8.31 -14.19 -19.03
N THR A 225 9.30 -14.92 -19.53
CA THR A 225 9.24 -15.46 -20.89
C THR A 225 8.12 -16.51 -20.98
N PRO A 226 7.28 -16.50 -22.03
CA PRO A 226 6.23 -17.51 -22.21
C PRO A 226 6.80 -18.94 -22.15
N GLY A 227 6.04 -19.85 -21.52
CA GLY A 227 6.40 -21.27 -21.42
C GLY A 227 7.36 -21.63 -20.28
N ARG A 228 7.79 -20.68 -19.43
CA ARG A 228 8.57 -21.02 -18.23
C ARG A 228 7.73 -21.76 -17.20
N HIS A 229 8.35 -22.71 -16.52
CA HIS A 229 7.76 -23.48 -15.42
C HIS A 229 8.03 -22.86 -14.04
N THR A 230 8.63 -21.67 -14.00
CA THR A 230 8.86 -20.90 -12.78
C THR A 230 8.78 -19.41 -13.08
N ALA A 231 8.24 -18.65 -12.13
CA ALA A 231 8.22 -17.20 -12.14
C ALA A 231 9.60 -16.59 -11.81
N SER A 232 10.51 -17.35 -11.19
CA SER A 232 11.84 -16.86 -10.83
C SER A 232 12.77 -16.68 -12.03
N GLY A 233 13.59 -15.65 -12.01
CA GLY A 233 14.60 -15.34 -13.03
C GLY A 233 14.39 -13.96 -13.66
N PRO A 234 15.16 -13.63 -14.71
CA PRO A 234 15.13 -12.29 -15.28
C PRO A 234 13.77 -11.97 -15.90
N LEU A 235 13.44 -10.67 -15.92
CA LEU A 235 12.32 -10.15 -16.68
C LEU A 235 12.45 -10.54 -18.16
N SER A 236 11.32 -10.76 -18.81
CA SER A 236 11.26 -10.86 -20.27
C SER A 236 11.80 -9.58 -20.91
N ALA A 237 12.25 -9.68 -22.17
CA ALA A 237 12.74 -8.52 -22.92
C ALA A 237 11.66 -7.42 -23.01
N ASP A 238 10.39 -7.80 -23.16
CA ASP A 238 9.27 -6.87 -23.25
C ASP A 238 8.97 -6.19 -21.92
N ALA A 239 8.94 -6.95 -20.82
CA ALA A 239 8.79 -6.40 -19.48
C ALA A 239 9.95 -5.44 -19.15
N SER A 240 11.18 -5.77 -19.53
CA SER A 240 12.34 -4.91 -19.32
C SER A 240 12.22 -3.55 -20.04
N ARG A 241 11.56 -3.53 -21.21
CA ARG A 241 11.32 -2.29 -21.98
C ARG A 241 10.20 -1.43 -21.37
N HIS A 242 9.16 -2.04 -20.82
CA HIS A 242 8.06 -1.31 -20.18
C HIS A 242 8.50 -0.54 -18.94
N GLY A 243 9.40 -1.09 -18.13
CA GLY A 243 9.97 -0.37 -16.97
C GLY A 243 10.82 0.86 -17.33
N ARG A 244 11.36 0.93 -18.55
CA ARG A 244 12.21 2.05 -18.99
C ARG A 244 11.46 3.24 -19.60
N ARG A 245 10.21 3.06 -20.04
CA ARG A 245 9.43 4.16 -20.65
C ARG A 245 8.78 5.08 -19.61
N GLY A 246 8.54 4.59 -18.39
CA GLY A 246 7.98 5.41 -17.30
C GLY A 246 8.97 6.41 -16.67
N SER A 247 10.28 6.23 -16.86
CA SER A 247 11.33 7.08 -16.29
C SER A 247 11.89 8.14 -17.24
N GLY A 248 11.36 8.24 -18.47
CA GLY A 248 11.89 9.09 -19.54
C GLY A 248 10.84 9.88 -20.30
N SER A 249 10.21 10.89 -19.67
CA SER A 249 9.59 12.03 -20.39
C SER A 249 9.29 13.16 -19.39
N GLY A 250 9.74 14.41 -19.54
CA GLY A 250 10.29 15.05 -20.73
C GLY A 250 11.29 16.17 -20.41
N SER A 251 12.38 16.16 -21.17
CA SER A 251 13.06 17.36 -21.63
C SER A 251 13.15 17.23 -23.14
N GLY A 252 12.56 18.19 -23.87
CA GLY A 252 12.51 18.11 -25.33
C GLY A 252 11.45 18.98 -25.98
N SER A 253 11.68 20.30 -25.93
CA SER A 253 11.44 21.27 -27.02
C SER A 253 10.08 21.34 -27.72
N GLY A 254 9.40 22.47 -27.48
CA GLY A 254 8.46 23.15 -28.36
C GLY A 254 8.38 24.60 -27.94
#